data_AF-A0ABD1GL19-F1
#
_entry.id   AF-A0ABD1GL19-F1
#
_cell.length_a   1.000
_cell.length_b   1.000
_cell.length_c   1.000
_cell.angle_alpha   90.00
_cell.angle_beta   90.00
_cell.angle_gamma   90.00
#
_symmetry.space_group_name_H-M   'P 1'
#
loop_
_entity.id
_entity.type
_entity.pdbx_description
1 polymer ?
#
loop_
_entity_poly.entity_id
_entity_poly.type
_entity_poly.pdbx_seq_one_letter_code
_entity_poly.pdbx_strand_id
1 'polypeptide(L)'
;MRRRKLGNMKLKNRLKVVCAIVTVSFIITQIFTAFQLISMPRSTTPSTKTSELSERASIGEFGETVIKLLPEDLAFTLFLLSEEAIRRDLRLKRKDSDSYAVLTRVLGFSFMPSKDLDGNLMVNGVVSEEVDLRFGEIIVHVMDGVVMDAEFEQSVRQDDDDFD
;
A
#
# COMPACT_ATOMS: atom_id res chain seq x y z
N MET A 1 -49.93 -28.63 51.94
CA MET A 1 -49.22 -29.07 50.71
C MET A 1 -48.28 -27.96 50.24
N ARG A 2 -46.95 -28.12 50.33
CA ARG A 2 -46.00 -27.15 49.76
C ARG A 2 -44.91 -27.92 49.01
N ARG A 3 -45.17 -28.22 47.73
CA ARG A 3 -44.21 -28.90 46.85
C ARG A 3 -43.07 -27.93 46.54
N ARG A 4 -41.86 -28.21 47.03
CA ARG A 4 -40.65 -27.47 46.67
C ARG A 4 -40.22 -27.89 45.27
N LYS A 5 -40.21 -26.93 44.35
CA LYS A 5 -39.80 -27.09 42.95
C LYS A 5 -38.26 -27.22 42.92
N LEU A 6 -37.77 -28.45 43.04
CA LEU A 6 -36.35 -28.77 43.05
C LEU A 6 -35.93 -29.26 41.66
N GLY A 7 -35.41 -28.35 40.84
CA GLY A 7 -34.94 -28.74 39.50
C GLY A 7 -34.64 -27.56 38.59
N ASN A 8 -33.86 -26.56 39.04
CA ASN A 8 -33.34 -25.53 38.13
C ASN A 8 -32.19 -24.66 38.66
N MET A 9 -31.50 -25.05 39.73
CA MET A 9 -30.50 -24.19 40.38
C MET A 9 -29.04 -24.45 39.93
N LYS A 10 -28.73 -25.64 39.38
CA LYS A 10 -27.36 -25.95 38.89
C LYS A 10 -27.10 -25.49 37.45
N LEU A 11 -28.09 -25.59 36.56
CA LEU A 11 -27.94 -25.22 35.15
C LEU A 11 -27.93 -23.70 34.94
N LYS A 12 -28.72 -22.95 35.72
CA LYS A 12 -28.76 -21.47 35.65
C LYS A 12 -27.42 -20.81 36.00
N ASN A 13 -26.69 -21.37 36.96
CA ASN A 13 -25.37 -20.86 37.32
C ASN A 13 -24.35 -21.18 36.23
N ARG A 14 -24.41 -22.36 35.61
CA ARG A 14 -23.54 -22.70 34.47
C ARG A 14 -23.87 -21.86 33.23
N LEU A 15 -25.14 -21.67 32.93
CA LEU A 15 -25.57 -20.82 31.80
C LEU A 15 -25.16 -19.36 32.01
N LYS A 16 -25.27 -18.83 33.24
CA LYS A 16 -24.77 -17.49 33.58
C LYS A 16 -23.25 -17.38 33.44
N VAL A 17 -22.50 -18.41 33.85
CA VAL A 17 -21.04 -18.44 33.69
C VAL A 17 -20.64 -18.49 32.21
N VAL A 18 -21.28 -19.35 31.41
CA VAL A 18 -21.01 -19.43 29.96
C VAL A 18 -21.36 -18.11 29.28
N CYS A 19 -22.51 -17.51 29.60
CA CYS A 19 -22.92 -16.22 29.04
C CYS A 19 -21.92 -15.11 29.42
N ALA A 20 -21.45 -15.09 30.67
CA ALA A 20 -20.44 -14.13 31.13
C ALA A 20 -19.08 -14.31 30.42
N ILE A 21 -18.66 -15.55 30.16
CA ILE A 21 -17.41 -15.81 29.42
C ILE A 21 -17.54 -15.32 27.98
N VAL A 22 -18.66 -15.59 27.31
CA VAL A 22 -18.89 -15.14 25.93
C VAL A 22 -18.91 -13.62 25.85
N THR A 23 -19.63 -12.94 26.75
CA THR A 23 -19.67 -11.46 26.74
C THR A 23 -18.31 -10.84 27.04
N VAL A 24 -17.56 -11.38 28.00
CA VAL A 24 -16.19 -10.91 28.29
C VAL A 24 -15.27 -11.14 27.10
N SER A 25 -15.34 -12.31 26.44
CA SER A 25 -14.52 -12.59 25.26
C SER A 25 -14.82 -11.63 24.11
N PHE A 26 -16.09 -11.32 23.86
CA PHE A 26 -16.50 -10.36 22.82
C PHE A 26 -16.00 -8.95 23.12
N ILE A 27 -16.08 -8.51 24.38
CA ILE A 27 -15.54 -7.21 24.81
C ILE A 27 -14.02 -7.16 24.63
N ILE A 28 -13.29 -8.23 24.99
CA ILE A 28 -11.83 -8.31 24.79
C ILE A 28 -11.49 -8.22 23.31
N THR A 29 -12.20 -8.94 22.44
CA THR A 29 -11.97 -8.86 20.99
C THR A 29 -12.26 -7.47 20.44
N GLN A 30 -13.33 -6.81 20.89
CA GLN A 30 -13.64 -5.43 20.47
C GLN A 30 -12.58 -4.43 20.95
N ILE A 31 -12.07 -4.59 22.17
CA ILE A 31 -10.98 -3.76 22.69
C ILE A 31 -9.69 -4.03 21.94
N PHE A 32 -9.35 -5.29 21.65
CA PHE A 32 -8.14 -5.63 20.90
C PHE A 32 -8.22 -5.09 19.47
N THR A 33 -9.34 -5.23 18.78
CA THR A 33 -9.54 -4.65 17.44
C THR A 33 -9.51 -3.12 17.47
N ALA A 34 -10.16 -2.48 18.44
CA ALA A 34 -10.10 -1.02 18.60
C ALA A 34 -8.71 -0.54 18.98
N PHE A 35 -7.98 -1.31 19.80
CA PHE A 35 -6.60 -1.04 20.16
C PHE A 35 -5.71 -1.18 18.93
N GLN A 36 -5.81 -2.26 18.15
CA GLN A 36 -5.08 -2.45 16.87
C GLN A 36 -5.33 -1.31 15.87
N LEU A 37 -6.54 -0.74 15.84
CA LEU A 37 -6.87 0.43 15.03
C LEU A 37 -6.26 1.74 15.55
N ILE A 38 -6.10 1.88 16.87
CA ILE A 38 -5.52 3.08 17.53
C ILE A 38 -3.98 2.97 17.66
N SER A 39 -3.45 1.76 17.76
CA SER A 39 -2.02 1.45 17.82
C SER A 39 -1.38 1.31 16.45
N MET A 40 -2.14 1.59 15.37
CA MET A 40 -1.53 1.95 14.10
C MET A 40 -0.72 3.23 14.36
N PRO A 41 0.62 3.20 14.20
CA PRO A 41 1.46 4.28 14.67
C PRO A 41 1.16 5.53 13.85
N ARG A 42 0.63 6.55 14.52
CA ARG A 42 0.77 7.93 14.09
C ARG A 42 2.21 8.35 14.37
N SER A 43 3.18 7.85 13.62
CA SER A 43 4.50 8.47 13.52
C SER A 43 4.42 9.62 12.52
N THR A 44 3.68 10.67 12.89
CA THR A 44 3.94 11.99 12.30
C THR A 44 5.20 12.54 12.96
N THR A 45 6.35 12.02 12.54
CA THR A 45 7.62 12.73 12.66
C THR A 45 8.16 12.81 11.25
N PRO A 46 8.38 14.01 10.67
CA PRO A 46 9.08 14.12 9.40
C PRO A 46 10.47 13.54 9.61
N SER A 47 10.66 12.30 9.16
CA SER A 47 11.93 11.61 9.29
C SER A 47 12.93 12.33 8.39
N THR A 48 13.90 12.98 9.01
CA THR A 48 15.08 13.56 8.34
C THR A 48 15.82 12.53 7.48
N LYS A 49 15.54 11.22 7.62
CA LYS A 49 16.09 10.16 6.78
C LYS A 49 15.53 10.15 5.35
N THR A 50 14.35 10.71 5.12
CA THR A 50 13.73 10.72 3.78
C THR A 50 14.43 11.70 2.83
N SER A 51 14.99 12.80 3.34
CA SER A 51 15.65 13.82 2.51
C SER A 51 17.06 13.43 2.05
N GLU A 52 17.84 12.71 2.87
CA GLU A 52 19.18 12.23 2.47
C GLU A 52 19.12 11.09 1.42
N LEU A 53 17.98 10.40 1.34
CA LEU A 53 17.78 9.27 0.41
C LEU A 53 17.16 9.71 -0.93
N SER A 54 16.33 10.75 -0.92
CA SER A 54 15.86 11.41 -2.14
C SER A 54 17.01 12.05 -2.94
N GLU A 55 18.09 12.45 -2.26
CA GLU A 55 19.29 12.94 -2.94
C GLU A 55 20.11 11.80 -3.59
N ARG A 56 19.94 10.55 -3.13
CA ARG A 56 20.65 9.37 -3.66
C ARG A 56 19.91 8.62 -4.77
N ALA A 57 18.60 8.80 -4.87
CA ALA A 57 17.75 8.08 -5.81
C ALA A 57 16.94 9.04 -6.67
N SER A 58 16.82 8.81 -7.98
CA SER A 58 16.03 9.61 -8.94
C SER A 58 14.49 9.42 -8.78
N ILE A 59 14.04 9.15 -7.55
CA ILE A 59 12.66 8.76 -7.20
C ILE A 59 11.66 9.92 -7.31
N GLY A 60 12.17 11.15 -7.24
CA GLY A 60 11.38 12.37 -7.34
C GLY A 60 10.39 12.59 -6.19
N GLU A 61 9.73 13.75 -6.20
CA GLU A 61 8.77 14.14 -5.15
C GLU A 61 7.55 13.19 -5.08
N PHE A 62 7.21 12.56 -6.21
CA PHE A 62 6.14 11.57 -6.26
C PHE A 62 6.50 10.32 -5.46
N GLY A 63 7.67 9.74 -5.73
CA GLY A 63 8.13 8.56 -5.00
C GLY A 63 8.29 8.84 -3.51
N GLU A 64 8.76 10.03 -3.14
CA GLU A 64 8.79 10.47 -1.74
C GLU A 64 7.39 10.48 -1.11
N THR A 65 6.40 11.01 -1.81
CA THR A 65 5.03 11.08 -1.32
C THR A 65 4.49 9.67 -1.09
N VAL A 66 4.73 8.74 -2.02
CA VAL A 66 4.32 7.34 -1.87
C VAL A 66 5.02 6.71 -0.66
N ILE A 67 6.34 6.84 -0.54
CA ILE A 67 7.10 6.28 0.59
C ILE A 67 6.62 6.86 1.94
N LYS A 68 6.31 8.16 2.01
CA LYS A 68 5.78 8.81 3.23
C LYS A 68 4.39 8.34 3.62
N LEU A 69 3.61 7.79 2.67
CA LEU A 69 2.29 7.21 2.95
C LEU A 69 2.38 5.75 3.41
N LEU A 70 3.55 5.11 3.28
CA LEU A 70 3.73 3.73 3.66
C LEU A 70 4.11 3.60 5.15
N PRO A 71 3.57 2.58 5.84
CA PRO A 71 4.01 2.25 7.19
C PRO A 71 5.48 1.76 7.17
N GLU A 72 6.31 2.29 8.07
CA GLU A 72 7.76 2.01 8.13
C GLU A 72 8.11 0.56 8.51
N ASP A 73 7.16 -0.16 9.10
CA ASP A 73 7.26 -1.52 9.64
C ASP A 73 6.60 -2.59 8.74
N LEU A 74 6.32 -2.24 7.49
CA LEU A 74 5.75 -3.19 6.53
C LEU A 74 6.86 -3.72 5.62
N ALA A 75 7.08 -5.03 5.67
CA ALA A 75 8.02 -5.73 4.81
C ALA A 75 7.40 -6.05 3.45
N PHE A 76 7.70 -5.25 2.44
CA PHE A 76 7.26 -5.46 1.05
C PHE A 76 8.21 -4.81 0.06
N THR A 77 8.12 -5.25 -1.19
CA THR A 77 8.86 -4.69 -2.31
C THR A 77 7.94 -3.76 -3.09
N LEU A 78 8.43 -2.56 -3.39
CA LEU A 78 7.72 -1.54 -4.14
C LEU A 78 8.45 -1.24 -5.45
N PHE A 79 7.70 -1.19 -6.54
CA PHE A 79 8.19 -0.74 -7.85
C PHE A 79 7.65 0.67 -8.10
N LEU A 80 8.53 1.66 -8.01
CA LEU A 80 8.18 3.06 -8.26
C LEU A 80 8.63 3.49 -9.65
N LEU A 81 7.82 4.27 -10.31
CA LEU A 81 8.16 4.90 -11.57
C LEU A 81 9.13 6.06 -11.29
N SER A 82 10.19 6.19 -12.08
CA SER A 82 11.02 7.41 -12.00
C SER A 82 10.22 8.64 -12.40
N GLU A 83 10.65 9.82 -11.94
CA GLU A 83 10.00 11.07 -12.32
C GLU A 83 10.03 11.27 -13.85
N GLU A 84 11.11 10.83 -14.49
CA GLU A 84 11.24 10.88 -15.95
C GLU A 84 10.33 9.89 -16.67
N ALA A 85 10.08 8.70 -16.12
CA ALA A 85 9.10 7.75 -16.69
C ALA A 85 7.67 8.32 -16.63
N ILE A 86 7.29 8.97 -15.52
CA ILE A 86 5.98 9.62 -15.38
C ILE A 86 5.81 10.74 -16.41
N ARG A 87 6.84 11.57 -16.60
CA ARG A 87 6.79 12.69 -17.56
C ARG A 87 6.79 12.22 -19.01
N ARG A 88 7.57 11.20 -19.34
CA ARG A 88 7.70 10.69 -20.71
C ARG A 88 6.48 9.88 -21.12
N ASP A 89 6.08 8.92 -20.31
CA ASP A 89 5.12 7.90 -20.72
C ASP A 89 3.68 8.29 -20.40
N LEU A 90 3.46 8.98 -19.28
CA LEU A 90 2.13 9.44 -18.89
C LEU A 90 1.86 10.90 -19.30
N ARG A 91 2.90 11.65 -19.72
CA ARG A 91 2.83 13.08 -20.07
C ARG A 91 2.16 13.94 -18.97
N LEU A 92 2.11 13.43 -17.74
CA LEU A 92 1.43 14.11 -16.64
C LEU A 92 2.23 15.32 -16.19
N LYS A 93 1.59 16.48 -16.19
CA LYS A 93 2.13 17.67 -15.54
C LYS A 93 1.66 17.66 -14.09
N ARG A 94 2.59 17.94 -13.17
CA ARG A 94 2.42 17.96 -11.70
C ARG A 94 1.16 18.68 -11.17
N LYS A 95 0.55 19.56 -11.97
CA LYS A 95 -0.54 20.44 -11.56
C LYS A 95 -1.93 19.84 -11.76
N ASP A 96 -2.04 18.70 -12.42
CA ASP A 96 -3.34 18.12 -12.76
C ASP A 96 -3.77 17.13 -11.69
N SER A 97 -4.93 17.36 -11.07
CA SER A 97 -5.55 16.45 -10.09
C SER A 97 -5.73 15.03 -10.64
N ASP A 98 -5.90 14.93 -11.95
CA ASP A 98 -6.17 13.69 -12.66
C ASP A 98 -4.93 12.77 -12.70
N SER A 99 -3.74 13.34 -12.44
CA SER A 99 -2.47 12.60 -12.33
C SER A 99 -2.57 11.47 -11.31
N TYR A 100 -3.19 11.71 -10.15
CA TYR A 100 -3.30 10.71 -9.09
C TYR A 100 -4.26 9.57 -9.47
N ALA A 101 -5.31 9.85 -10.25
CA ALA A 101 -6.24 8.83 -10.73
C ALA A 101 -5.59 7.91 -11.79
N VAL A 102 -4.85 8.52 -12.72
CA VAL A 102 -4.05 7.82 -13.74
C VAL A 102 -3.00 6.94 -13.06
N LEU A 103 -2.28 7.47 -12.08
CA LEU A 103 -1.27 6.73 -11.31
C LEU A 103 -1.86 5.58 -10.48
N THR A 104 -3.02 5.76 -9.85
CA THR A 104 -3.68 4.69 -9.10
C THR A 104 -4.03 3.50 -10.01
N ARG A 105 -4.41 3.77 -11.27
CA ARG A 105 -4.69 2.72 -12.25
C ARG A 105 -3.42 1.99 -12.71
N VAL A 106 -2.35 2.74 -12.96
CA VAL A 106 -1.03 2.21 -13.34
C VAL A 106 -0.43 1.32 -12.24
N LEU A 107 -0.48 1.77 -10.98
CA LEU A 107 0.01 1.01 -9.84
C LEU A 107 -0.87 -0.20 -9.49
N GLY A 108 -2.07 -0.30 -10.08
CA GLY A 108 -2.98 -1.43 -9.93
C GLY A 108 -2.67 -2.61 -10.86
N PHE A 109 -1.70 -2.48 -11.76
CA PHE A 109 -1.31 -3.57 -12.67
C PHE A 109 -0.47 -4.65 -11.98
N SER A 110 -0.53 -5.87 -12.53
CA SER A 110 0.26 -6.99 -12.04
C SER A 110 1.73 -6.83 -12.47
N PHE A 111 2.62 -6.70 -11.49
CA PHE A 111 4.07 -6.63 -11.68
C PHE A 111 4.67 -8.04 -11.67
N MET A 112 5.19 -8.50 -12.82
CA MET A 112 5.91 -9.76 -12.95
C MET A 112 7.42 -9.50 -13.12
N PRO A 113 8.21 -9.62 -12.04
CA PRO A 113 9.63 -9.39 -12.10
C PRO A 113 10.33 -10.50 -12.91
N SER A 114 11.32 -10.10 -13.69
CA SER A 114 12.16 -10.94 -14.52
C SER A 114 13.58 -10.36 -14.58
N LYS A 115 14.51 -11.09 -15.20
CA LYS A 115 15.84 -10.57 -15.49
C LYS A 115 16.10 -10.64 -16.98
N ASP A 116 16.80 -9.64 -17.49
CA ASP A 116 17.26 -9.63 -18.87
C ASP A 116 18.49 -10.52 -19.07
N LEU A 117 19.01 -10.51 -20.30
CA LEU A 117 20.19 -11.28 -20.69
C LEU A 117 21.46 -10.81 -19.96
N ASP A 118 21.48 -9.56 -19.51
CA ASP A 118 22.60 -8.92 -18.81
C ASP A 118 22.45 -9.02 -17.27
N GLY A 119 21.33 -9.57 -16.78
CA GLY A 119 21.02 -9.77 -15.37
C GLY A 119 20.32 -8.59 -14.69
N ASN A 120 19.93 -7.56 -15.43
CA ASN A 120 19.21 -6.40 -14.90
C ASN A 120 17.78 -6.79 -14.50
N LEU A 121 17.29 -6.21 -13.41
CA LEU A 121 15.92 -6.40 -12.98
C LEU A 121 14.98 -5.73 -13.99
N MET A 122 14.01 -6.49 -14.47
CA MET A 122 12.94 -6.00 -15.31
C MET A 122 11.60 -6.33 -14.67
N VAL A 123 10.59 -5.50 -14.92
CA VAL A 123 9.21 -5.82 -14.60
C VAL A 123 8.34 -5.63 -15.82
N ASN A 124 7.69 -6.70 -16.27
CA ASN A 124 6.90 -6.74 -17.50
C ASN A 124 7.64 -6.15 -18.73
N GLY A 125 8.97 -6.35 -18.79
CA GLY A 125 9.81 -5.85 -19.89
C GLY A 125 10.34 -4.41 -19.70
N VAL A 126 9.94 -3.71 -18.64
CA VAL A 126 10.51 -2.41 -18.26
C VAL A 126 11.73 -2.62 -17.37
N VAL A 127 12.85 -1.99 -17.68
CA VAL A 127 14.10 -2.10 -16.92
C VAL A 127 14.03 -1.25 -15.66
N SER A 128 14.60 -1.74 -14.56
CA SER A 128 14.81 -0.94 -13.36
C SER A 128 16.02 0.01 -13.53
N GLU A 129 15.80 1.29 -13.27
CA GLU A 129 16.85 2.32 -13.19
C GLU A 129 17.68 2.15 -11.91
N GLU A 130 17.00 1.89 -10.79
CA GLU A 130 17.64 1.64 -9.49
C GLU A 130 17.02 0.41 -8.82
N VAL A 131 17.84 -0.37 -8.12
CA VAL A 131 17.40 -1.61 -7.47
C VAL A 131 17.85 -1.69 -6.01
N ASP A 132 17.07 -2.41 -5.21
CA ASP A 132 17.39 -2.76 -3.82
C ASP A 132 17.59 -1.55 -2.88
N LEU A 133 16.89 -0.44 -3.14
CA LEU A 133 16.87 0.70 -2.24
C LEU A 133 16.12 0.33 -0.96
N ARG A 134 16.78 0.40 0.20
CA ARG A 134 16.19 -0.02 1.48
C ARG A 134 15.70 1.16 2.30
N PHE A 135 14.43 1.10 2.70
CA PHE A 135 13.75 2.06 3.57
C PHE A 135 13.14 1.32 4.75
N GLY A 136 13.93 1.12 5.81
CA GLY A 136 13.52 0.24 6.92
C GLY A 136 13.40 -1.21 6.42
N GLU A 137 12.19 -1.77 6.50
CA GLU A 137 11.88 -3.11 5.98
C GLU A 137 11.39 -3.11 4.52
N ILE A 138 11.18 -1.93 3.92
CA ILE A 138 10.71 -1.77 2.54
C ILE A 138 11.91 -1.82 1.59
N ILE A 139 11.77 -2.58 0.50
CA ILE A 139 12.71 -2.57 -0.63
C ILE A 139 12.04 -1.86 -1.79
N VAL A 140 12.71 -0.86 -2.38
CA VAL A 140 12.18 -0.09 -3.50
C VAL A 140 13.08 -0.28 -4.72
N HIS A 141 12.46 -0.51 -5.86
CA HIS A 141 13.09 -0.49 -7.17
C HIS A 141 12.48 0.67 -7.97
N VAL A 142 13.33 1.47 -8.60
CA VAL A 142 12.92 2.56 -9.48
C VAL A 142 12.89 2.02 -10.90
N MET A 143 11.81 2.24 -11.63
CA MET A 143 11.56 1.74 -12.97
C MET A 143 11.72 2.85 -14.00
N ASP A 144 12.45 2.57 -15.08
CA ASP A 144 12.68 3.48 -16.22
C ASP A 144 11.54 3.39 -17.26
N GLY A 145 10.30 3.33 -16.78
CA GLY A 145 9.15 3.25 -17.65
C GLY A 145 7.90 2.80 -16.93
N VAL A 146 6.76 2.97 -17.60
CA VAL A 146 5.46 2.65 -17.02
C VAL A 146 4.94 1.32 -17.57
N VAL A 147 4.61 0.41 -16.65
CA VAL A 147 3.91 -0.83 -16.98
C VAL A 147 2.43 -0.49 -17.19
N MET A 148 1.98 -0.53 -18.44
CA MET A 148 0.60 -0.24 -18.84
C MET A 148 0.02 -1.38 -19.67
N ASP A 149 -1.30 -1.56 -19.64
CA ASP A 149 -1.98 -2.36 -20.66
C ASP A 149 -2.24 -1.54 -21.92
N ALA A 150 -2.45 -2.23 -23.05
CA ALA A 150 -2.65 -1.60 -24.34
C ALA A 150 -3.91 -0.71 -24.40
N GLU A 151 -4.92 -0.98 -23.56
CA GLU A 151 -6.15 -0.19 -23.49
C GLU A 151 -5.90 1.15 -22.80
N PHE A 152 -5.10 1.15 -21.74
CA PHE A 152 -4.71 2.34 -21.00
C PHE A 152 -3.76 3.23 -21.80
N GLU A 153 -2.79 2.65 -22.51
CA GLU A 153 -1.93 3.41 -23.43
C GLU A 153 -2.75 4.22 -24.45
N GLN A 154 -3.82 3.63 -24.99
CA GLN A 154 -4.72 4.32 -25.91
C GLN A 154 -5.50 5.46 -25.24
N SER A 155 -5.87 5.30 -23.97
CA SER A 155 -6.61 6.34 -23.23
C SER A 155 -5.75 7.56 -22.88
N VAL A 156 -4.42 7.40 -22.83
CA VAL A 156 -3.46 8.47 -22.49
C VAL A 156 -2.92 9.17 -23.75
N ARG A 157 -3.03 8.54 -24.93
CA ARG A 157 -2.72 9.20 -26.20
C ARG A 157 -3.75 10.31 -26.45
N GLN A 158 -3.30 11.56 -26.41
CA GLN A 158 -4.07 12.68 -26.95
C GLN A 158 -3.99 12.59 -28.47
N ASP A 159 -5.14 12.71 -29.14
CA ASP A 159 -5.20 12.91 -30.58
C ASP A 159 -4.56 14.28 -30.86
N ASP A 160 -3.28 14.29 -31.24
CA ASP A 160 -2.56 15.47 -31.70
C ASP A 160 -3.08 15.85 -33.12
N ASP A 161 -4.38 16.13 -33.24
CA ASP A 161 -5.06 16.58 -34.44
C ASP A 161 -5.47 18.06 -34.30
N ASP A 162 -4.49 18.95 -34.18
CA ASP A 162 -4.70 20.39 -34.41
C ASP A 162 -3.77 20.84 -35.57
N PHE A 163 -4.14 20.44 -36.78
CA PHE A 163 -3.75 21.13 -38.01
C PHE A 163 -4.89 22.05 -38.44
N ASP A 164 -4.77 23.35 -38.17
CA ASP A 164 -5.27 24.43 -39.06
C ASP A 164 -4.47 25.73 -38.84
#